data_AF-A0A2G7FXK4-F1
#
_entry.id   AF-A0A2G7FXK4-F1
#
_cell.length_a   1.000
_cell.length_b   1.000
_cell.length_c   1.000
_cell.angle_alpha   90.00
_cell.angle_beta   90.00
_cell.angle_gamma   90.00
#
_symmetry.space_group_name_H-M   'P 1'
#
loop_
_entity.id
_entity.type
_entity.pdbx_description
1 polymer ?
#
loop_
_entity_poly.entity_id
_entity_poly.type
_entity_poly.pdbx_seq_one_letter_code
_entity_poly.pdbx_strand_id
1 'polypeptide(L)'
;MTTQLPDNLPWDPNCTQFPSRKELPKIPGAPEGAAWVWGKDDQIGRLNLLTPARVKAAAAEVKTGEMFRLDLPVNVPETPAFGRESFQHSIKTIAKDIAYDDTYTLNTQSGTQWDGFRHFGHIDSKLFYNGTTSTDIEPGPHSTTKGSIHHWATHGIATRALLLDYRHYANTHNISYDPYTRHPITMSDLHACAKPKV
;
A
#
# COMPACT_ATOMS: atom_id res chain seq x y z
N MET A 1 -11.17 25.08 -4.54
CA MET A 1 -11.08 23.61 -4.71
C MET A 1 -11.05 23.34 -6.20
N THR A 2 -10.09 22.55 -6.68
CA THR A 2 -10.01 22.09 -8.06
C THR A 2 -10.65 20.71 -8.16
N THR A 3 -11.41 20.47 -9.22
CA THR A 3 -12.15 19.22 -9.45
C THR A 3 -11.61 18.56 -10.72
N GLN A 4 -11.19 17.31 -10.59
CA GLN A 4 -10.72 16.51 -11.71
C GLN A 4 -11.92 16.04 -12.55
N LEU A 5 -11.86 16.25 -13.87
CA LEU A 5 -12.84 15.70 -14.80
C LEU A 5 -12.47 14.25 -15.16
N PRO A 6 -13.45 13.33 -15.29
CA PRO A 6 -13.14 11.92 -15.50
C PRO A 6 -12.29 11.61 -16.74
N ASP A 7 -12.67 12.15 -17.89
CA ASP A 7 -12.01 11.87 -19.17
C ASP A 7 -10.76 12.73 -19.44
N ASN A 8 -10.42 13.66 -18.54
CA ASN A 8 -9.24 14.52 -18.67
C ASN A 8 -7.99 13.80 -18.15
N LEU A 9 -7.48 12.87 -18.95
CA LEU A 9 -6.28 12.07 -18.65
C LEU A 9 -4.99 12.75 -19.16
N PRO A 10 -3.87 12.67 -18.42
CA PRO A 10 -3.75 12.12 -17.08
C PRO A 10 -4.43 13.03 -16.04
N TRP A 11 -4.92 12.44 -14.95
CA TRP A 11 -5.48 13.21 -13.85
C TRP A 11 -4.40 14.12 -13.22
N ASP A 12 -4.80 15.30 -12.73
CA ASP A 12 -3.95 16.21 -11.98
C ASP A 12 -3.95 15.82 -10.49
N PRO A 13 -2.79 15.45 -9.92
CA PRO A 13 -2.75 15.00 -8.53
C PRO A 13 -3.05 16.11 -7.53
N ASN A 14 -2.97 17.38 -7.95
CA ASN A 14 -3.28 18.54 -7.12
C ASN A 14 -4.79 18.83 -7.03
N CYS A 15 -5.63 18.16 -7.83
CA CYS A 15 -7.07 18.27 -7.69
C CYS A 15 -7.54 17.87 -6.29
N THR A 16 -8.48 18.61 -5.72
CA THR A 16 -9.03 18.37 -4.37
C THR A 16 -10.28 17.50 -4.37
N GLN A 17 -10.92 17.34 -5.52
CA GLN A 17 -12.06 16.46 -5.74
C GLN A 17 -11.78 15.58 -6.95
N PHE A 18 -12.04 14.28 -6.81
CA PHE A 18 -11.82 13.30 -7.87
C PHE A 18 -13.12 12.58 -8.22
N PRO A 19 -13.27 12.12 -9.47
CA PRO A 19 -14.37 11.28 -9.89
C PRO A 19 -14.52 10.02 -9.03
N SER A 20 -15.75 9.56 -8.85
CA SER A 20 -16.03 8.28 -8.21
C SER A 20 -15.64 7.11 -9.11
N ARG A 21 -15.60 5.90 -8.54
CA ARG A 21 -15.31 4.67 -9.31
C ARG A 21 -16.26 4.48 -10.51
N LYS A 22 -17.53 4.89 -10.38
CA LYS A 22 -18.55 4.75 -11.45
C LYS A 22 -18.30 5.67 -12.62
N GLU A 23 -17.54 6.74 -12.40
CA GLU A 23 -17.20 7.75 -13.39
C GLU A 23 -15.84 7.48 -14.02
N LEU A 24 -15.12 6.42 -13.63
CA LEU A 24 -13.80 6.13 -14.21
C LEU A 24 -13.89 6.04 -15.74
N PRO A 25 -12.97 6.71 -16.48
CA PRO A 25 -12.95 6.62 -17.92
C PRO A 25 -12.65 5.19 -18.35
N LYS A 26 -13.19 4.77 -19.50
CA LYS A 26 -12.80 3.49 -20.12
C LYS A 26 -11.41 3.63 -20.71
N ILE A 27 -10.44 2.91 -20.16
CA ILE A 27 -9.05 2.93 -20.64
C ILE A 27 -8.88 1.78 -21.65
N PRO A 28 -8.58 2.04 -22.94
CA PRO A 28 -8.39 1.00 -23.93
C PRO A 28 -7.33 -0.02 -23.50
N GLY A 29 -7.66 -1.31 -23.59
CA GLY A 29 -6.76 -2.41 -23.19
C GLY A 29 -6.64 -2.66 -21.68
N ALA A 30 -7.26 -1.83 -20.84
CA ALA A 30 -7.29 -2.06 -19.40
C ALA A 30 -8.50 -2.93 -18.99
N PRO A 31 -8.40 -3.68 -17.88
CA PRO A 31 -9.55 -4.37 -17.29
C PRO A 31 -10.67 -3.41 -16.89
N GLU A 32 -11.90 -3.92 -16.80
CA GLU A 32 -13.04 -3.14 -16.34
C GLU A 32 -12.79 -2.57 -14.94
N GLY A 33 -13.03 -1.25 -14.78
CA GLY A 33 -12.82 -0.55 -13.52
C GLY A 33 -11.35 -0.28 -13.16
N ALA A 34 -10.41 -0.47 -14.09
CA ALA A 34 -9.02 -0.08 -13.89
C ALA A 34 -8.87 1.45 -13.76
N ALA A 35 -8.17 1.90 -12.72
CA ALA A 35 -7.91 3.31 -12.44
C ALA A 35 -6.47 3.72 -12.87
N TRP A 36 -6.07 3.38 -14.10
CA TRP A 36 -4.73 3.70 -14.65
C TRP A 36 -4.69 5.12 -15.24
N VAL A 37 -5.05 6.09 -14.41
CA VAL A 37 -5.42 7.46 -14.84
C VAL A 37 -4.28 8.47 -14.82
N TRP A 38 -3.08 8.06 -14.37
CA TRP A 38 -1.93 8.95 -14.18
C TRP A 38 -0.97 8.99 -15.37
N GLY A 39 -1.36 8.36 -16.48
CA GLY A 39 -0.55 8.27 -17.71
C GLY A 39 0.08 6.90 -17.90
N LYS A 40 0.40 6.58 -19.16
CA LYS A 40 0.89 5.25 -19.60
C LYS A 40 2.24 4.83 -19.00
N ASP A 41 3.04 5.80 -18.57
CA ASP A 41 4.39 5.56 -18.04
C ASP A 41 4.41 5.60 -16.51
N ASP A 42 3.27 5.90 -15.86
CA ASP A 42 3.16 5.96 -14.41
C ASP A 42 3.47 4.60 -13.75
N GLN A 43 4.20 4.67 -12.64
CA GLN A 43 4.68 3.51 -11.87
C GLN A 43 4.23 3.56 -10.40
N ILE A 44 3.55 4.62 -9.95
CA ILE A 44 3.27 4.86 -8.52
C ILE A 44 1.78 5.02 -8.20
N GLY A 45 0.90 5.11 -9.21
CA GLY A 45 -0.55 5.09 -9.07
C GLY A 45 -1.08 6.10 -8.08
N ARG A 46 -1.82 5.67 -7.06
CA ARG A 46 -2.41 6.61 -6.08
C ARG A 46 -1.37 7.32 -5.21
N LEU A 47 -0.11 6.89 -5.19
CA LEU A 47 0.96 7.65 -4.53
C LEU A 47 1.21 9.01 -5.21
N ASN A 48 0.81 9.19 -6.48
CA ASN A 48 0.78 10.51 -7.12
C ASN A 48 -0.03 11.54 -6.30
N LEU A 49 -1.01 11.09 -5.50
CA LEU A 49 -1.78 11.97 -4.62
C LEU A 49 -0.98 12.50 -3.43
N LEU A 50 0.23 12.00 -3.16
CA LEU A 50 1.12 12.51 -2.11
C LEU A 50 1.90 13.73 -2.60
N THR A 51 1.18 14.76 -3.04
CA THR A 51 1.78 15.98 -3.57
C THR A 51 2.55 16.75 -2.50
N PRO A 52 3.58 17.56 -2.85
CA PRO A 52 4.32 18.37 -1.89
C PRO A 52 3.42 19.23 -0.98
N ALA A 53 2.32 19.76 -1.53
CA ALA A 53 1.34 20.53 -0.75
C ALA A 53 0.64 19.69 0.32
N ARG A 54 0.25 18.44 0.01
CA ARG A 54 -0.39 17.52 0.96
C ARG A 54 0.59 16.99 1.99
N VAL A 55 1.81 16.65 1.58
CA VAL A 55 2.89 16.24 2.49
C VAL A 55 3.18 17.36 3.50
N LYS A 56 3.34 18.60 3.01
CA LYS A 56 3.54 19.78 3.87
C LYS A 56 2.36 20.01 4.82
N ALA A 57 1.13 19.86 4.35
CA ALA A 57 -0.06 20.00 5.19
C ALA A 57 -0.12 18.91 6.28
N ALA A 58 0.26 17.67 5.95
CA ALA A 58 0.29 16.56 6.91
C ALA A 58 1.30 16.79 8.05
N ALA A 59 2.41 17.47 7.79
CA ALA A 59 3.38 17.82 8.84
C ALA A 59 2.77 18.68 9.96
N ALA A 60 1.71 19.45 9.66
CA ALA A 60 1.00 20.23 10.67
C ALA A 60 0.27 19.36 11.70
N GLU A 61 0.05 18.07 11.46
CA GLU A 61 -0.57 17.14 12.41
C GLU A 61 0.37 16.75 13.56
N VAL A 62 1.68 16.95 13.41
CA VAL A 62 2.66 16.67 14.47
C VAL A 62 2.57 17.77 15.53
N LYS A 63 1.87 17.48 16.65
CA LYS A 63 1.67 18.43 17.76
C LYS A 63 2.46 18.09 19.02
N THR A 64 2.52 16.82 19.40
CA THR A 64 3.11 16.37 20.68
C THR A 64 4.50 15.77 20.52
N GLY A 65 4.88 15.36 19.31
CA GLY A 65 6.14 14.66 19.04
C GLY A 65 6.14 13.20 19.49
N GLU A 66 5.00 12.67 19.92
CA GLU A 66 4.87 11.25 20.25
C GLU A 66 4.98 10.37 19.00
N MET A 67 5.62 9.22 19.17
CA MET A 67 5.91 8.29 18.08
C MET A 67 5.50 6.88 18.48
N PHE A 68 4.82 6.20 17.56
CA PHE A 68 4.43 4.80 17.71
C PHE A 68 4.91 4.03 16.49
N ARG A 69 5.46 2.84 16.72
CA ARG A 69 5.82 1.94 15.62
C ARG A 69 4.56 1.23 15.11
N LEU A 70 4.45 1.09 13.80
CA LEU A 70 3.36 0.36 13.13
C LEU A 70 3.81 -1.01 12.61
N ASP A 71 5.05 -1.40 12.89
CA ASP A 71 5.62 -2.68 12.52
C ASP A 71 5.73 -3.64 13.69
N LEU A 72 5.48 -4.91 13.37
CA LEU A 72 5.87 -6.05 14.20
C LEU A 72 7.38 -6.30 14.07
N PRO A 73 8.02 -6.94 15.06
CA PRO A 73 9.36 -7.48 14.88
C PRO A 73 9.44 -8.37 13.63
N VAL A 74 10.55 -8.34 12.91
CA VAL A 74 10.71 -9.01 11.60
C VAL A 74 10.58 -10.54 11.66
N ASN A 75 10.73 -11.14 12.84
CA ASN A 75 10.50 -12.56 13.11
C ASN A 75 9.06 -12.89 13.52
N VAL A 76 8.13 -11.93 13.44
CA VAL A 76 6.72 -12.09 13.82
C VAL A 76 5.82 -11.84 12.60
N PRO A 77 4.91 -12.77 12.27
CA PRO A 77 4.70 -14.07 12.91
C PRO A 77 5.84 -15.07 12.68
N GLU A 78 6.10 -15.94 13.66
CA GLU A 78 7.11 -17.01 13.56
C GLU A 78 6.79 -17.99 12.42
N THR A 79 5.49 -18.25 12.21
CA THR A 79 4.96 -19.00 11.07
C THR A 79 4.19 -18.05 10.15
N PRO A 80 4.80 -17.57 9.05
CA PRO A 80 4.12 -16.73 8.08
C PRO A 80 2.90 -17.39 7.44
N ALA A 81 1.93 -16.56 7.07
CA ALA A 81 0.74 -17.02 6.38
C ALA A 81 1.05 -17.57 4.98
N PHE A 82 0.15 -18.39 4.44
CA PHE A 82 0.20 -18.92 3.08
C PHE A 82 1.46 -19.75 2.76
N GLY A 83 2.07 -20.38 3.78
CA GLY A 83 3.24 -21.25 3.60
C GLY A 83 4.52 -20.51 3.20
N ARG A 84 4.58 -19.20 3.44
CA ARG A 84 5.76 -18.37 3.13
C ARG A 84 6.91 -18.70 4.07
N GLU A 85 8.12 -18.39 3.60
CA GLU A 85 9.36 -18.61 4.32
C GLU A 85 9.43 -17.78 5.60
N SER A 86 9.78 -18.43 6.71
CA SER A 86 10.11 -17.77 7.97
C SER A 86 11.36 -16.92 7.85
N PHE A 87 11.40 -15.82 8.60
CA PHE A 87 12.57 -14.94 8.70
C PHE A 87 13.78 -15.67 9.28
N GLN A 88 14.95 -15.49 8.67
CA GLN A 88 16.22 -16.00 9.17
C GLN A 88 17.19 -14.85 9.40
N HIS A 89 17.81 -14.85 10.58
CA HIS A 89 18.84 -13.90 10.98
C HIS A 89 20.11 -14.64 11.35
N SER A 90 21.25 -14.17 10.85
CA SER A 90 22.56 -14.69 11.22
C SER A 90 23.53 -13.55 11.45
N ILE A 91 24.40 -13.70 12.46
CA ILE A 91 25.48 -12.76 12.76
C ILE A 91 26.76 -13.28 12.13
N LYS A 92 27.40 -12.44 11.32
CA LYS A 92 28.69 -12.69 10.69
C LYS A 92 29.77 -11.93 11.44
N THR A 93 30.72 -12.65 12.02
CA THR A 93 31.93 -12.04 12.59
C THR A 93 32.85 -11.56 11.48
N ILE A 94 33.12 -10.26 11.42
CA ILE A 94 34.10 -9.67 10.52
C ILE A 94 35.47 -9.62 11.20
N ALA A 95 35.52 -9.09 12.42
CA ALA A 95 36.67 -9.12 13.31
C ALA A 95 36.18 -9.30 14.74
N LYS A 96 36.56 -10.41 15.38
CA LYS A 96 36.08 -10.74 16.72
C LYS A 96 36.35 -9.57 17.69
N ASP A 97 35.32 -9.23 18.46
CA ASP A 97 35.30 -8.15 19.46
C ASP A 97 35.41 -6.72 18.87
N ILE A 98 35.40 -6.57 17.54
CA ILE A 98 35.60 -5.29 16.84
C ILE A 98 34.45 -4.99 15.87
N ALA A 99 34.06 -5.98 15.06
CA ALA A 99 33.09 -5.79 13.99
C ALA A 99 32.30 -7.06 13.68
N TYR A 100 30.98 -6.91 13.58
CA TYR A 100 30.01 -7.93 13.23
C TYR A 100 29.01 -7.34 12.24
N ASP A 101 28.61 -8.13 11.26
CA ASP A 101 27.52 -7.82 10.32
C ASP A 101 26.32 -8.75 10.57
N ASP A 102 25.15 -8.31 10.16
CA ASP A 102 23.92 -9.10 10.16
C ASP A 102 23.56 -9.52 8.73
N THR A 103 23.12 -10.76 8.55
CA THR A 103 22.47 -11.21 7.31
C THR A 103 21.03 -11.60 7.56
N TYR A 104 20.16 -11.18 6.65
CA TYR A 104 18.74 -11.48 6.67
C TYR A 104 18.35 -12.26 5.42
N THR A 105 17.64 -13.37 5.61
CA THR A 105 16.89 -14.03 4.54
C THR A 105 15.41 -13.90 4.89
N LEU A 106 14.65 -13.26 4.02
CA LEU A 106 13.24 -13.01 4.24
C LEU A 106 12.43 -13.08 2.95
N ASN A 107 11.18 -13.51 3.08
CA ASN A 107 10.13 -13.22 2.12
C ASN A 107 9.47 -11.89 2.53
N THR A 108 9.38 -10.95 1.58
CA THR A 108 8.89 -9.58 1.86
C THR A 108 7.39 -9.52 2.13
N GLN A 109 6.68 -10.64 1.98
CA GLN A 109 5.26 -10.78 2.28
C GLN A 109 4.98 -11.54 3.59
N SER A 110 5.98 -11.70 4.47
CA SER A 110 5.87 -12.53 5.68
C SER A 110 5.55 -11.76 6.97
N GLY A 111 5.38 -10.42 6.92
CA GLY A 111 5.22 -9.60 8.12
C GLY A 111 4.63 -8.22 7.82
N THR A 112 5.02 -7.19 8.58
CA THR A 112 4.61 -5.80 8.25
C THR A 112 5.19 -5.42 6.88
N GLN A 113 4.32 -5.05 5.93
CA GLN A 113 4.70 -4.98 4.52
C GLN A 113 3.93 -3.91 3.73
N TRP A 114 4.47 -3.59 2.55
CA TRP A 114 3.77 -2.92 1.47
C TRP A 114 3.67 -3.87 0.28
N ASP A 115 2.48 -3.99 -0.30
CA ASP A 115 2.27 -4.76 -1.52
C ASP A 115 2.33 -3.86 -2.75
N GLY A 116 3.46 -3.93 -3.46
CA GLY A 116 3.66 -3.17 -4.69
C GLY A 116 2.84 -3.69 -5.88
N PHE A 117 2.89 -2.98 -7.00
CA PHE A 117 2.09 -3.33 -8.18
C PHE A 117 2.43 -4.65 -8.87
N ARG A 118 3.54 -5.29 -8.51
CA ARG A 118 3.90 -6.66 -8.94
C ARG A 118 3.34 -7.77 -8.04
N HIS A 119 2.73 -7.44 -6.91
CA HIS A 119 2.30 -8.46 -5.94
C HIS A 119 1.10 -9.27 -6.44
N PHE A 120 0.10 -8.61 -7.03
CA PHE A 120 -1.12 -9.26 -7.46
C PHE A 120 -1.70 -8.60 -8.72
N GLY A 121 -1.88 -9.39 -9.76
CA GLY A 121 -2.47 -8.95 -11.03
C GLY A 121 -3.98 -9.15 -11.06
N HIS A 122 -4.62 -8.53 -12.03
CA HIS A 122 -6.02 -8.84 -12.36
C HIS A 122 -6.10 -10.26 -12.94
N ILE A 123 -6.87 -11.15 -12.29
CA ILE A 123 -6.87 -12.59 -12.56
C ILE A 123 -7.22 -12.89 -14.03
N ASP A 124 -8.33 -12.36 -14.53
CA ASP A 124 -8.85 -12.74 -15.85
C ASP A 124 -7.93 -12.27 -16.98
N SER A 125 -7.42 -11.04 -16.89
CA SER A 125 -6.57 -10.46 -17.94
C SER A 125 -5.09 -10.78 -17.75
N LYS A 126 -4.69 -11.26 -16.57
CA LYS A 126 -3.29 -11.44 -16.14
C LYS A 126 -2.45 -10.16 -16.24
N LEU A 127 -3.11 -9.00 -16.21
CA LEU A 127 -2.45 -7.70 -16.26
C LEU A 127 -2.28 -7.17 -14.84
N PHE A 128 -1.08 -6.68 -14.57
CA PHE A 128 -0.76 -5.89 -13.39
C PHE A 128 -0.95 -4.40 -13.70
N TYR A 129 -0.61 -3.52 -12.76
CA TYR A 129 -0.79 -2.08 -12.93
C TYR A 129 -0.22 -1.56 -14.26
N ASN A 130 -0.99 -0.69 -14.92
CA ASN A 130 -0.63 0.00 -16.15
C ASN A 130 -0.20 -0.95 -17.30
N GLY A 131 -0.85 -2.12 -17.39
CA GLY A 131 -0.56 -3.13 -18.41
C GLY A 131 0.79 -3.82 -18.23
N THR A 132 1.28 -3.93 -16.99
CA THR A 132 2.46 -4.75 -16.69
C THR A 132 2.10 -6.24 -16.83
N THR A 133 3.01 -7.04 -17.38
CA THR A 133 2.79 -8.47 -17.66
C THR A 133 3.77 -9.35 -16.88
N SER A 134 3.59 -10.67 -16.88
CA SER A 134 4.56 -11.58 -16.26
C SER A 134 5.94 -11.52 -16.91
N THR A 135 6.01 -11.31 -18.23
CA THR A 135 7.27 -11.13 -18.97
C THR A 135 8.09 -9.94 -18.46
N ASP A 136 7.44 -8.88 -17.98
CA ASP A 136 8.10 -7.73 -17.37
C ASP A 136 8.70 -8.03 -15.99
N ILE A 137 8.22 -9.08 -15.32
CA ILE A 137 8.49 -9.38 -13.91
C ILE A 137 9.45 -10.55 -13.77
N GLU A 138 9.23 -11.61 -14.54
CA GLU A 138 10.00 -12.85 -14.48
C GLU A 138 11.47 -12.58 -14.85
N PRO A 139 12.43 -13.24 -14.19
CA PRO A 139 13.83 -13.13 -14.56
C PRO A 139 14.06 -13.60 -15.99
N GLY A 140 14.73 -12.78 -16.80
CA GLY A 140 14.98 -13.11 -18.21
C GLY A 140 15.36 -11.90 -19.05
N PRO A 141 15.62 -12.10 -20.36
CA PRO A 141 16.07 -11.05 -21.27
C PRO A 141 15.04 -9.94 -21.51
N HIS A 142 13.77 -10.18 -21.17
CA HIS A 142 12.67 -9.22 -21.33
C HIS A 142 12.19 -8.63 -20.00
N SER A 143 12.85 -8.97 -18.89
CA SER A 143 12.53 -8.41 -17.58
C SER A 143 12.73 -6.90 -17.57
N THR A 144 11.79 -6.18 -16.99
CA THR A 144 11.85 -4.71 -16.87
C THR A 144 11.72 -4.30 -15.41
N THR A 145 11.69 -2.98 -15.16
CA THR A 145 11.42 -2.39 -13.85
C THR A 145 9.96 -1.97 -13.66
N LYS A 146 9.09 -2.21 -14.65
CA LYS A 146 7.69 -1.76 -14.65
C LYS A 146 6.89 -2.31 -13.46
N GLY A 147 6.23 -1.43 -12.71
CA GLY A 147 5.44 -1.77 -11.52
C GLY A 147 6.24 -2.23 -10.29
N SER A 148 7.58 -2.19 -10.34
CA SER A 148 8.43 -2.62 -9.23
C SER A 148 8.38 -1.63 -8.06
N ILE A 149 8.52 -2.15 -6.83
CA ILE A 149 8.38 -1.40 -5.59
C ILE A 149 9.43 -0.28 -5.43
N HIS A 150 10.57 -0.36 -6.11
CA HIS A 150 11.59 0.72 -6.03
C HIS A 150 11.08 2.06 -6.54
N HIS A 151 10.12 2.09 -7.48
CA HIS A 151 9.49 3.36 -7.91
C HIS A 151 8.77 4.06 -6.75
N TRP A 152 8.13 3.28 -5.87
CA TRP A 152 7.51 3.80 -4.66
C TRP A 152 8.56 4.25 -3.65
N ALA A 153 9.66 3.49 -3.51
CA ALA A 153 10.76 3.85 -2.62
C ALA A 153 11.47 5.15 -3.06
N THR A 154 11.68 5.34 -4.36
CA THR A 154 12.26 6.57 -4.94
C THR A 154 11.34 7.78 -4.72
N HIS A 155 10.03 7.60 -4.81
CA HIS A 155 9.06 8.66 -4.50
C HIS A 155 8.99 8.95 -2.99
N GLY A 156 9.02 7.92 -2.15
CA GLY A 156 8.81 7.99 -0.71
C GLY A 156 7.33 7.99 -0.32
N ILE A 157 7.03 7.65 0.93
CA ILE A 157 5.66 7.67 1.47
C ILE A 157 5.67 8.54 2.73
N ALA A 158 5.27 9.79 2.57
CA ALA A 158 5.01 10.72 3.66
C ALA A 158 3.60 11.29 3.46
N THR A 159 2.74 11.19 4.45
CA THR A 159 1.33 11.62 4.32
C THR A 159 0.66 11.74 5.68
N ARG A 160 -0.58 12.21 5.66
CA ARG A 160 -1.51 12.10 6.79
C ARG A 160 -2.15 10.73 6.77
N ALA A 161 -2.17 10.06 7.92
CA ALA A 161 -2.90 8.81 8.13
C ALA A 161 -4.07 9.03 9.08
N LEU A 162 -5.12 8.21 8.95
CA LEU A 162 -6.26 8.17 9.86
C LEU A 162 -6.38 6.75 10.39
N LEU A 163 -6.36 6.58 11.72
CA LEU A 163 -6.66 5.31 12.36
C LEU A 163 -8.17 5.23 12.61
N LEU A 164 -8.83 4.25 12.00
CA LEU A 164 -10.19 3.86 12.35
C LEU A 164 -10.10 2.65 13.28
N ASP A 165 -10.27 2.88 14.59
CA ASP A 165 -10.24 1.82 15.60
C ASP A 165 -11.55 1.00 15.58
N TYR A 166 -11.64 0.13 14.57
CA TYR A 166 -12.80 -0.72 14.38
C TYR A 166 -12.98 -1.72 15.52
N ARG A 167 -11.89 -2.21 16.13
CA ARG A 167 -11.98 -3.17 17.24
C ARG A 167 -12.67 -2.53 18.44
N HIS A 168 -12.29 -1.30 18.78
CA HIS A 168 -12.98 -0.53 19.81
C HIS A 168 -14.43 -0.22 19.42
N TYR A 169 -14.66 0.24 18.19
CA TYR A 169 -16.01 0.49 17.68
C TYR A 169 -16.91 -0.74 17.81
N ALA A 170 -16.44 -1.91 17.39
CA ALA A 170 -17.18 -3.16 17.47
C ALA A 170 -17.54 -3.50 18.91
N ASN A 171 -16.57 -3.39 19.84
CA ASN A 171 -16.78 -3.61 21.26
C ASN A 171 -17.86 -2.68 21.85
N THR A 172 -17.78 -1.37 21.58
CA THR A 172 -18.75 -0.41 22.15
C THR A 172 -20.14 -0.48 21.51
N HIS A 173 -20.29 -1.18 20.39
CA HIS A 173 -21.57 -1.37 19.69
C HIS A 173 -22.08 -2.81 19.79
N ASN A 174 -21.50 -3.64 20.67
CA ASN A 174 -21.86 -5.04 20.86
C ASN A 174 -21.80 -5.87 19.55
N ILE A 175 -20.89 -5.52 18.65
CA ILE A 175 -20.61 -6.29 17.44
C ILE A 175 -19.64 -7.40 17.81
N SER A 176 -20.07 -8.65 17.70
CA SER A 176 -19.20 -9.80 17.91
C SER A 176 -18.06 -9.77 16.90
N TYR A 177 -16.83 -9.89 17.40
CA TYR A 177 -15.63 -9.92 16.58
C TYR A 177 -14.65 -10.91 17.18
N ASP A 178 -14.25 -11.89 16.37
CA ASP A 178 -13.21 -12.86 16.66
C ASP A 178 -12.08 -12.68 15.64
N PRO A 179 -10.86 -12.31 16.06
CA PRO A 179 -9.72 -12.08 15.16
C PRO A 179 -9.28 -13.34 14.39
N TYR A 180 -9.72 -14.53 14.78
CA TYR A 180 -9.39 -15.79 14.13
C TYR A 180 -10.43 -16.26 13.10
N THR A 181 -11.50 -15.48 12.90
CA THR A 181 -12.56 -15.83 11.94
C THR A 181 -12.74 -14.74 10.88
N ARG A 182 -13.44 -15.08 9.80
CA ARG A 182 -13.78 -14.12 8.75
C ARG A 182 -14.84 -13.14 9.25
N HIS A 183 -14.46 -11.88 9.39
CA HIS A 183 -15.36 -10.77 9.74
C HIS A 183 -15.32 -9.66 8.68
N PRO A 184 -16.33 -9.53 7.80
CA PRO A 184 -16.35 -8.46 6.81
C PRO A 184 -16.67 -7.11 7.47
N ILE A 185 -15.81 -6.11 7.25
CA ILE A 185 -16.05 -4.73 7.66
C ILE A 185 -16.72 -4.00 6.51
N THR A 186 -17.95 -3.55 6.70
CA THR A 186 -18.72 -2.89 5.63
C THR A 186 -18.32 -1.43 5.45
N MET A 187 -18.66 -0.83 4.31
CA MET A 187 -18.49 0.61 4.11
C MET A 187 -19.28 1.41 5.17
N SER A 188 -20.51 0.99 5.51
CA SER A 188 -21.30 1.61 6.57
C SER A 188 -20.59 1.54 7.94
N ASP A 189 -19.94 0.43 8.25
CA ASP A 189 -19.16 0.28 9.48
C ASP A 189 -17.98 1.26 9.53
N LEU A 190 -17.22 1.37 8.42
CA LEU A 190 -16.11 2.33 8.32
C LEU A 190 -16.60 3.76 8.50
N HIS A 191 -17.73 4.13 7.88
CA HIS A 191 -18.34 5.44 8.06
C HIS A 191 -18.81 5.68 9.49
N ALA A 192 -19.44 4.69 10.13
CA ALA A 192 -19.88 4.79 11.51
C ALA A 192 -18.69 4.92 12.47
N CYS A 193 -17.64 4.12 12.27
CA CYS A 193 -16.39 4.17 13.03
C CYS A 193 -15.66 5.51 12.87
N ALA A 194 -15.75 6.15 11.70
CA ALA A 194 -15.11 7.44 11.42
C ALA A 194 -15.89 8.65 11.97
N LYS A 195 -17.13 8.48 12.44
CA LYS A 195 -17.90 9.58 13.03
C LYS A 195 -17.24 10.04 14.34
N PRO A 196 -17.15 11.35 14.58
CA PRO A 196 -16.71 11.87 15.87
C PRO A 196 -17.58 11.27 16.98
N LYS A 197 -16.95 10.86 18.09
CA LYS A 197 -17.70 10.59 19.32
C LYS A 197 -18.22 11.94 19.82
N VAL A 198 -19.54 12.09 19.86
CA VAL A 198 -20.22 13.22 20.52
C VAL A 198 -19.93 13.19 22.01
#